data_AF-A0A538I9B0-F1
#
_entry.id   AF-A0A538I9B0-F1
#
_cell.length_a   1.000
_cell.length_b   1.000
_cell.length_c   1.000
_cell.angle_alpha   90.00
_cell.angle_beta   90.00
_cell.angle_gamma   90.00
#
_symmetry.space_group_name_H-M   'P 1'
#
loop_
_entity.id
_entity.type
_entity.pdbx_description
1 polymer ?
#
loop_
_entity_poly.entity_id
_entity_poly.type
_entity_poly.pdbx_seq_one_letter_code
_entity_poly.pdbx_strand_id
1 'polypeptide(L)'
;MGAIATQAYANPSYGPNGLSLLREGLGASEVVERLTAEDEGRDQRQVGIVDAKGGSASWTGPNCNEWAGHLTGPCYAAQGNILVGEETVAALAKTFEASPQLPLVRRLLECLAAAQAAGGDRRGQQSASILVVERNGGYAGLSDILVDLRVDDHERPIQELRRIYGIHRRLFEVSPREDWLPLEGELRAEVDERLAGLGYDSLVAWAGVENLEERVDGDDAIDPVVLETLRSAKA
;
A
#
# COMPACT_ATOMS: atom_id res chain seq x y z
N MET A 1 -6.88 8.53 -13.65
CA MET A 1 -7.67 7.68 -12.73
C MET A 1 -7.42 8.15 -11.31
N GLY A 2 -8.36 7.88 -10.40
CA GLY A 2 -8.28 8.27 -8.98
C GLY A 2 -8.48 7.06 -8.06
N ALA A 3 -8.74 7.32 -6.78
CA ALA A 3 -9.01 6.31 -5.75
C ALA A 3 -10.31 6.62 -5.01
N ILE A 4 -11.05 5.57 -4.63
CA ILE A 4 -12.32 5.68 -3.92
C ILE A 4 -12.35 4.65 -2.78
N ALA A 5 -12.69 5.10 -1.58
CA ALA A 5 -12.89 4.25 -0.42
C ALA A 5 -14.30 4.48 0.13
N THR A 6 -15.13 3.44 0.18
CA THR A 6 -16.49 3.46 0.75
C THR A 6 -16.56 2.56 1.99
N GLN A 7 -17.22 3.03 3.05
CA GLN A 7 -17.31 2.35 4.35
C GLN A 7 -18.57 2.76 5.14
N ALA A 8 -18.59 2.44 6.44
CA ALA A 8 -19.76 2.47 7.34
C ALA A 8 -20.82 1.44 6.89
N TYR A 9 -22.09 1.83 6.75
CA TYR A 9 -23.04 0.97 6.05
C TYR A 9 -22.71 1.06 4.55
N ALA A 10 -21.60 0.46 4.09
CA ALA A 10 -21.02 0.76 2.79
C ALA A 10 -21.98 0.54 1.61
N ASN A 11 -21.79 1.32 0.54
CA ASN A 11 -22.42 1.06 -0.75
C ASN A 11 -21.33 0.68 -1.77
N PRO A 12 -21.11 -0.62 -2.03
CA PRO A 12 -20.01 -1.07 -2.90
C PRO A 12 -20.06 -0.51 -4.32
N SER A 13 -21.22 -0.05 -4.81
CA SER A 13 -21.33 0.54 -6.14
C SER A 13 -20.61 1.88 -6.28
N TYR A 14 -20.36 2.60 -5.18
CA TYR A 14 -19.65 3.88 -5.19
C TYR A 14 -18.25 3.77 -5.79
N GLY A 15 -17.57 2.64 -5.59
CA GLY A 15 -16.25 2.37 -6.16
C GLY A 15 -16.26 2.41 -7.70
N PRO A 16 -16.86 1.43 -8.39
CA PRO A 16 -16.88 1.40 -9.85
C PRO A 16 -17.62 2.59 -10.46
N ASN A 17 -18.74 3.05 -9.90
CA ASN A 17 -19.49 4.18 -10.43
C ASN A 17 -18.70 5.48 -10.33
N GLY A 18 -18.09 5.76 -9.18
CA GLY A 18 -17.27 6.95 -9.01
C GLY A 18 -16.03 6.93 -9.88
N LEU A 19 -15.39 5.76 -10.07
CA LEU A 19 -14.27 5.62 -11.01
C LEU A 19 -14.72 5.88 -12.46
N SER A 20 -15.95 5.51 -12.84
CA SER A 20 -16.51 5.86 -14.16
C SER A 20 -16.66 7.38 -14.31
N LEU A 21 -17.25 8.05 -13.32
CA LEU A 21 -17.43 9.50 -13.33
C LEU A 21 -16.09 10.25 -13.39
N LEU A 22 -15.07 9.77 -12.65
CA LEU A 22 -13.71 10.33 -12.75
C LEU A 22 -13.10 10.14 -14.15
N ARG A 23 -13.42 9.06 -14.86
CA ARG A 23 -12.98 8.86 -16.26
C ARG A 23 -13.69 9.79 -17.24
N GLU A 24 -14.93 10.18 -16.93
CA GLU A 24 -15.67 11.20 -17.68
C GLU A 24 -15.14 12.63 -17.44
N GLY A 25 -14.20 12.80 -16.49
CA GLY A 25 -13.48 14.04 -16.26
C GLY A 25 -13.97 14.88 -15.09
N LEU A 26 -14.97 14.38 -14.34
CA LEU A 26 -15.46 15.04 -13.13
C LEU A 26 -14.37 15.07 -12.04
N GLY A 27 -14.37 16.14 -11.24
CA GLY A 27 -13.53 16.26 -10.05
C GLY A 27 -14.09 15.49 -8.85
N ALA A 28 -13.26 15.23 -7.84
CA ALA A 28 -13.66 14.44 -6.66
C ALA A 28 -14.96 14.94 -5.98
N SER A 29 -15.12 16.26 -5.81
CA SER A 29 -16.31 16.85 -5.19
C SER A 29 -17.60 16.60 -5.97
N GLU A 30 -17.55 16.76 -7.30
CA GLU A 30 -18.70 16.51 -8.18
C GLU A 30 -19.10 15.03 -8.15
N VAL A 31 -18.11 14.14 -8.07
CA VAL A 31 -18.36 12.70 -7.95
C VAL A 31 -19.02 12.36 -6.61
N VAL A 32 -18.54 12.92 -5.50
CA VAL A 32 -19.18 12.73 -4.18
C VAL A 32 -20.62 13.23 -4.19
N GLU A 33 -20.86 14.43 -4.72
CA GLU A 33 -22.20 15.00 -4.83
C GLU A 33 -23.13 14.08 -5.63
N ARG A 34 -22.69 13.60 -6.80
CA ARG A 34 -23.52 12.76 -7.65
C ARG A 34 -23.83 11.40 -7.04
N LEU A 35 -22.81 10.73 -6.49
CA LEU A 35 -23.00 9.43 -5.83
C LEU A 35 -23.97 9.53 -4.65
N THR A 36 -23.85 10.58 -3.85
CA THR A 36 -24.69 10.77 -2.65
C THR A 36 -26.06 11.34 -2.95
N ALA A 37 -26.26 12.11 -4.03
CA ALA A 37 -27.58 12.59 -4.43
C ALA A 37 -28.52 11.45 -4.88
N GLU A 38 -27.95 10.38 -5.44
CA GLU A 38 -28.68 9.22 -5.97
C GLU A 38 -28.91 8.10 -4.93
N ASP A 39 -28.31 8.18 -3.74
CA ASP A 39 -28.42 7.16 -2.67
C ASP A 39 -29.31 7.65 -1.51
N GLU A 40 -30.54 7.14 -1.41
CA GLU A 40 -31.45 7.41 -0.28
C GLU A 40 -30.84 6.98 1.07
N GLY A 41 -29.91 6.02 1.06
CA GLY A 41 -29.19 5.55 2.24
C GLY A 41 -27.93 6.34 2.59
N ARG A 42 -27.59 7.41 1.84
CA ARG A 42 -26.33 8.19 1.98
C ARG A 42 -26.00 8.61 3.42
N ASP A 43 -27.01 8.81 4.25
CA ASP A 43 -26.84 9.29 5.61
C ASP A 43 -26.19 8.25 6.53
N GLN A 44 -26.18 6.96 6.15
CA GLN A 44 -25.48 5.89 6.86
C GLN A 44 -24.16 5.49 6.19
N ARG A 45 -23.80 6.15 5.08
CA ARG A 45 -22.62 5.83 4.27
C ARG A 45 -21.46 6.77 4.61
N GLN A 46 -20.25 6.31 4.33
CA GLN A 46 -19.08 7.15 4.28
C GLN A 46 -18.30 6.87 3.00
N VAL A 47 -17.80 7.91 2.34
CA VAL A 47 -16.96 7.78 1.13
C VAL A 47 -15.88 8.84 1.10
N GLY A 48 -14.69 8.48 0.64
CA GLY A 48 -13.60 9.38 0.30
C GLY A 48 -13.12 9.14 -1.13
N ILE A 49 -12.82 10.22 -1.85
CA ILE A 49 -12.41 10.21 -3.24
C ILE A 49 -11.18 11.10 -3.42
N VAL A 50 -10.20 10.61 -4.18
CA VAL A 50 -9.08 11.41 -4.70
C VAL A 50 -9.08 11.25 -6.22
N ASP A 51 -9.10 12.36 -6.96
CA ASP A 51 -9.04 12.35 -8.42
C ASP A 51 -7.60 12.37 -8.96
N ALA A 52 -7.46 12.20 -10.27
CA ALA A 52 -6.17 12.11 -10.95
C ALA A 52 -5.34 13.41 -10.91
N LYS A 53 -5.98 14.55 -10.58
CA LYS A 53 -5.34 15.86 -10.49
C LYS A 53 -4.96 16.20 -9.04
N GLY A 54 -5.20 15.27 -8.10
CA GLY A 54 -4.95 15.45 -6.68
C GLY A 54 -6.06 16.18 -5.94
N GLY A 55 -7.19 16.48 -6.59
CA GLY A 55 -8.39 16.95 -5.93
C GLY A 55 -8.99 15.85 -5.06
N SER A 56 -9.56 16.20 -3.92
CA SER A 56 -10.12 15.24 -2.96
C SER A 56 -11.42 15.73 -2.36
N ALA A 57 -12.29 14.79 -2.02
CA ALA A 57 -13.57 15.06 -1.36
C ALA A 57 -14.01 13.83 -0.56
N SER A 58 -14.72 14.07 0.54
CA SER A 58 -15.31 13.01 1.35
C SER A 58 -16.74 13.38 1.75
N TRP A 59 -17.53 12.35 2.05
CA TRP A 59 -18.85 12.47 2.66
C TRP A 59 -18.91 11.55 3.88
N THR A 60 -19.35 12.09 5.01
CA THR A 60 -19.73 11.32 6.20
C THR A 60 -21.21 11.57 6.43
N GLY A 61 -22.03 10.53 6.23
CA GLY A 61 -23.46 10.64 6.48
C GLY A 61 -23.75 10.92 7.97
N PRO A 62 -24.74 11.76 8.29
CA PRO A 62 -25.03 12.18 9.67
C PRO A 62 -25.49 11.05 10.60
N ASN A 63 -25.87 9.89 10.06
CA ASN A 63 -26.30 8.71 10.81
C ASN A 63 -25.20 7.64 10.91
N CYS A 64 -23.94 7.97 10.60
CA CYS A 64 -22.80 7.11 10.89
C CYS A 64 -22.59 7.02 12.41
N ASN A 65 -22.16 5.84 12.90
CA ASN A 65 -21.89 5.65 14.32
C ASN A 65 -20.75 6.56 14.80
N GLU A 66 -21.02 7.40 15.79
CA GLU A 66 -20.05 8.33 16.40
C GLU A 66 -18.86 7.59 17.05
N TRP A 67 -17.68 8.18 17.20
CA TRP A 67 -17.25 9.36 16.48
C TRP A 67 -17.09 9.02 14.99
N ALA A 68 -17.61 9.89 14.12
CA ALA A 68 -17.53 9.73 12.68
C ALA A 68 -17.21 11.08 12.03
N GLY A 69 -16.26 11.06 11.10
CA GLY A 69 -15.78 12.28 10.46
C GLY A 69 -14.77 12.00 9.37
N HIS A 70 -14.35 13.06 8.69
CA HIS A 70 -13.36 12.99 7.64
C HIS A 70 -12.51 14.26 7.59
N LEU A 71 -11.33 14.16 6.98
CA LEU A 71 -10.46 15.27 6.58
C LEU A 71 -9.99 15.02 5.15
N THR A 72 -9.91 16.09 4.38
CA THR A 72 -9.43 16.07 2.99
C THR A 72 -8.36 17.11 2.80
N GLY A 73 -7.35 16.79 1.99
CA GLY A 73 -6.32 17.73 1.58
C GLY A 73 -5.72 17.31 0.24
N PRO A 74 -4.67 18.01 -0.22
CA PRO A 74 -4.05 17.72 -1.51
C PRO A 74 -3.64 16.24 -1.60
N CYS A 75 -4.21 15.53 -2.58
CA CYS A 75 -3.94 14.11 -2.84
C CYS A 75 -4.36 13.13 -1.73
N TYR A 76 -5.23 13.50 -0.78
CA TYR A 76 -5.76 12.54 0.20
C TYR A 76 -7.20 12.83 0.65
N ALA A 77 -7.90 11.75 1.01
CA ALA A 77 -9.20 11.74 1.67
C ALA A 77 -9.15 10.71 2.80
N ALA A 78 -9.25 11.17 4.04
CA ALA A 78 -9.16 10.36 5.25
C ALA A 78 -10.48 10.39 6.01
N GLN A 79 -11.02 9.22 6.37
CA GLN A 79 -12.34 9.11 6.99
C GLN A 79 -12.40 7.92 7.96
N GLY A 80 -13.28 8.01 8.94
CA GLY A 80 -13.57 6.92 9.87
C GLY A 80 -14.92 7.08 10.57
N ASN A 81 -15.41 5.97 11.12
CA ASN A 81 -16.61 5.87 11.95
C ASN A 81 -16.34 4.85 13.06
N ILE A 82 -17.14 4.87 14.14
CA ILE A 82 -16.89 4.07 15.34
C ILE A 82 -15.50 4.38 15.97
N LEU A 83 -14.94 5.55 15.68
CA LEU A 83 -13.61 5.91 16.18
C LEU A 83 -13.66 6.35 17.64
N VAL A 84 -12.51 6.25 18.31
CA VAL A 84 -12.34 6.74 19.68
C VAL A 84 -12.54 8.25 19.74
N GLY A 85 -12.06 8.98 18.72
CA GLY A 85 -12.16 10.42 18.62
C GLY A 85 -11.62 10.96 17.29
N GLU A 86 -11.69 12.28 17.13
CA GLU A 86 -11.25 12.99 15.93
C GLU A 86 -9.74 12.86 15.66
N GLU A 87 -8.98 12.64 16.73
CA GLU A 87 -7.53 12.52 16.73
C GLU A 87 -7.06 11.38 15.83
N THR A 88 -7.89 10.34 15.65
CA THR A 88 -7.60 9.22 14.75
C THR A 88 -7.52 9.67 13.28
N VAL A 89 -8.49 10.47 12.81
CA VAL A 89 -8.48 10.99 11.43
C VAL A 89 -7.45 12.09 11.28
N ALA A 90 -7.26 12.93 12.30
CA ALA A 90 -6.20 13.94 12.32
C ALA A 90 -4.80 13.31 12.19
N ALA A 91 -4.57 12.16 12.85
CA ALA A 91 -3.31 11.42 12.76
C ALA A 91 -3.05 10.82 11.37
N LEU A 92 -4.09 10.37 10.65
CA LEU A 92 -3.98 9.98 9.24
C LEU A 92 -3.48 11.15 8.39
N ALA A 93 -4.21 12.27 8.44
CA ALA A 93 -3.92 13.45 7.63
C ALA A 93 -2.52 14.01 7.91
N LYS A 94 -2.21 14.23 9.20
CA LYS A 94 -0.91 14.77 9.63
C LYS A 94 0.25 13.87 9.22
N THR A 95 0.12 12.56 9.39
CA THR A 95 1.17 11.61 9.02
C THR A 95 1.39 11.60 7.51
N PHE A 96 0.30 11.62 6.74
CA PHE A 96 0.40 11.74 5.29
C PHE A 96 1.16 13.00 4.93
N GLU A 97 0.69 14.18 5.34
CA GLU A 97 1.31 15.48 5.03
C GLU A 97 2.78 15.58 5.46
N ALA A 98 3.18 14.96 6.56
CA ALA A 98 4.54 15.01 7.10
C ALA A 98 5.54 14.05 6.41
N SER A 99 5.10 13.22 5.47
CA SER A 99 5.94 12.18 4.86
C SER A 99 5.95 12.15 3.31
N PRO A 100 6.02 13.29 2.60
CA PRO A 100 6.00 13.33 1.13
C PRO A 100 7.20 12.62 0.47
N GLN A 101 8.30 12.46 1.20
CA GLN A 101 9.52 11.80 0.75
C GLN A 101 9.44 10.26 0.74
N LEU A 102 8.42 9.67 1.38
CA LEU A 102 8.25 8.22 1.42
C LEU A 102 7.48 7.74 0.18
N PRO A 103 7.80 6.53 -0.35
CA PRO A 103 6.95 5.87 -1.33
C PRO A 103 5.50 5.74 -0.81
N LEU A 104 4.50 5.86 -1.70
CA LEU A 104 3.09 5.91 -1.33
C LEU A 104 2.67 4.75 -0.41
N VAL A 105 3.08 3.52 -0.71
CA VAL A 105 2.76 2.32 0.10
C VAL A 105 3.27 2.48 1.55
N ARG A 106 4.52 2.93 1.73
CA ARG A 106 5.08 3.23 3.06
C ARG A 106 4.31 4.35 3.75
N ARG A 107 3.99 5.41 3.01
CA ARG A 107 3.23 6.55 3.53
C ARG A 107 1.89 6.09 4.10
N LEU A 108 1.15 5.26 3.37
CA LEU A 108 -0.13 4.68 3.82
C LEU A 108 0.03 3.76 5.05
N LEU A 109 1.07 2.93 5.10
CA LEU A 109 1.39 2.09 6.28
C LEU A 109 1.68 2.92 7.54
N GLU A 110 2.42 4.02 7.40
CA GLU A 110 2.69 4.93 8.52
C GLU A 110 1.41 5.65 8.96
N CYS A 111 0.55 6.05 8.01
CA CYS A 111 -0.76 6.65 8.33
C CYS A 111 -1.63 5.68 9.16
N LEU A 112 -1.79 4.44 8.72
CA LEU A 112 -2.56 3.42 9.45
C LEU A 112 -2.02 3.22 10.86
N ALA A 113 -0.70 3.11 11.03
CA ALA A 113 -0.08 2.94 12.32
C ALA A 113 -0.29 4.15 13.25
N ALA A 114 -0.15 5.37 12.72
CA ALA A 114 -0.38 6.60 13.49
C ALA A 114 -1.85 6.75 13.91
N ALA A 115 -2.79 6.43 13.03
CA ALA A 115 -4.22 6.46 13.32
C ALA A 115 -4.59 5.47 14.44
N GLN A 116 -4.07 4.24 14.36
CA GLN A 116 -4.28 3.23 15.40
C GLN A 116 -3.67 3.66 16.74
N ALA A 117 -2.49 4.28 16.73
CA ALA A 117 -1.85 4.80 17.93
C ALA A 117 -2.61 5.98 18.56
N ALA A 118 -3.34 6.76 17.75
CA ALA A 118 -4.19 7.86 18.20
C ALA A 118 -5.57 7.41 18.73
N GLY A 119 -5.82 6.10 18.83
CA GLY A 119 -7.03 5.52 19.40
C GLY A 119 -7.71 4.51 18.47
N GLY A 120 -7.71 4.78 17.16
CA GLY A 120 -8.29 3.88 16.16
C GLY A 120 -9.80 3.70 16.32
N ASP A 121 -10.28 2.56 15.83
CA ASP A 121 -11.66 2.10 16.05
C ASP A 121 -11.86 1.67 17.50
N ARG A 122 -12.98 2.07 18.13
CA ARG A 122 -13.31 1.77 19.54
C ARG A 122 -13.41 0.27 19.83
N ARG A 123 -13.55 -0.56 18.80
CA ARG A 123 -13.60 -2.02 18.90
C ARG A 123 -12.22 -2.67 18.83
N GLY A 124 -11.16 -1.90 18.58
CA GLY A 124 -9.83 -2.41 18.30
C GLY A 124 -9.57 -2.58 16.80
N GLN A 125 -8.69 -3.49 16.43
CA GLN A 125 -8.32 -3.78 15.04
C GLN A 125 -8.48 -5.28 14.76
N GLN A 126 -8.88 -5.62 13.54
CA GLN A 126 -9.05 -6.99 13.09
C GLN A 126 -8.48 -7.20 11.68
N SER A 127 -8.70 -6.24 10.79
CA SER A 127 -8.23 -6.29 9.41
C SER A 127 -7.48 -5.03 8.99
N ALA A 128 -6.59 -5.15 8.00
CA ALA A 128 -5.95 -4.02 7.33
C ALA A 128 -5.61 -4.39 5.89
N SER A 129 -5.72 -3.44 4.97
CA SER A 129 -5.39 -3.64 3.56
C SER A 129 -4.79 -2.39 2.92
N ILE A 130 -3.93 -2.57 1.93
CA ILE A 130 -3.45 -1.51 1.05
C ILE A 130 -3.59 -1.97 -0.39
N LEU A 131 -4.21 -1.11 -1.22
CA LEU A 131 -4.25 -1.22 -2.66
C LEU A 131 -3.58 0.03 -3.25
N VAL A 132 -2.55 -0.17 -4.06
CA VAL A 132 -1.90 0.86 -4.85
C VAL A 132 -1.87 0.39 -6.30
N VAL A 133 -2.30 1.29 -7.19
CA VAL A 133 -2.32 1.03 -8.62
C VAL A 133 -1.44 2.04 -9.34
N GLU A 134 -0.75 1.56 -10.36
CA GLU A 134 0.08 2.35 -11.26
C GLU A 134 -0.04 1.74 -12.64
N ARG A 135 -0.14 2.59 -13.68
CA ARG A 135 -0.30 2.10 -15.05
C ARG A 135 0.85 1.18 -15.42
N ASN A 136 0.56 -0.06 -15.78
CA ASN A 136 1.55 -1.10 -16.06
C ASN A 136 2.57 -1.32 -14.91
N GLY A 137 2.19 -1.02 -13.66
CA GLY A 137 3.08 -1.14 -12.50
C GLY A 137 3.08 -2.52 -11.84
N GLY A 138 2.16 -3.41 -12.24
CA GLY A 138 2.09 -4.76 -11.68
C GLY A 138 3.10 -5.73 -12.28
N TYR A 139 3.02 -6.99 -11.85
CA TYR A 139 3.96 -8.04 -12.25
C TYR A 139 4.18 -8.11 -13.78
N ALA A 140 5.45 -8.12 -14.19
CA ALA A 140 5.91 -8.08 -15.58
C ALA A 140 5.36 -6.90 -16.41
N GLY A 141 4.83 -5.85 -15.78
CA GLY A 141 4.16 -4.74 -16.45
C GLY A 141 2.83 -5.09 -17.12
N LEU A 142 2.23 -6.23 -16.76
CA LEU A 142 1.02 -6.78 -17.40
C LEU A 142 -0.29 -6.44 -16.69
N SER A 143 -0.23 -5.69 -15.59
CA SER A 143 -1.41 -5.19 -14.88
C SER A 143 -1.14 -3.83 -14.25
N ASP A 144 -2.21 -3.15 -13.82
CA ASP A 144 -2.11 -1.87 -13.13
C ASP A 144 -1.96 -2.02 -11.60
N ILE A 145 -1.96 -3.24 -11.05
CA ILE A 145 -1.91 -3.48 -9.61
C ILE A 145 -0.45 -3.52 -9.16
N LEU A 146 0.04 -2.41 -8.61
CA LEU A 146 1.38 -2.31 -8.07
C LEU A 146 1.50 -3.04 -6.73
N VAL A 147 0.52 -2.85 -5.84
CA VAL A 147 0.45 -3.52 -4.53
C VAL A 147 -1.01 -3.80 -4.20
N ASP A 148 -1.35 -5.04 -3.88
CA ASP A 148 -2.62 -5.43 -3.24
C ASP A 148 -2.31 -6.38 -2.08
N LEU A 149 -2.30 -5.85 -0.87
CA LEU A 149 -1.95 -6.57 0.35
C LEU A 149 -3.11 -6.51 1.33
N ARG A 150 -3.49 -7.68 1.85
CA ARG A 150 -4.64 -7.84 2.72
C ARG A 150 -4.29 -8.73 3.91
N VAL A 151 -4.64 -8.27 5.10
CA VAL A 151 -4.72 -9.06 6.32
C VAL A 151 -6.18 -9.00 6.76
N ASP A 152 -6.95 -10.02 6.41
CA ASP A 152 -8.39 -10.01 6.61
C ASP A 152 -8.80 -10.39 8.05
N ASP A 153 -7.91 -11.05 8.81
CA ASP A 153 -8.09 -11.34 10.24
C ASP A 153 -6.74 -11.51 10.95
N HIS A 154 -6.46 -10.64 11.94
CA HIS A 154 -5.33 -10.75 12.88
C HIS A 154 -5.54 -9.80 14.06
N GLU A 155 -4.96 -10.07 15.24
CA GLU A 155 -5.03 -9.13 16.39
C GLU A 155 -4.23 -7.83 16.14
N ARG A 156 -3.24 -7.92 15.25
CA ARG A 156 -2.31 -6.83 14.90
C ARG A 156 -2.15 -6.71 13.38
N PRO A 157 -3.23 -6.45 12.61
CA PRO A 157 -3.23 -6.54 11.16
C PRO A 157 -2.30 -5.51 10.50
N ILE A 158 -2.13 -4.33 11.10
CA ILE A 158 -1.20 -3.30 10.58
C ILE A 158 0.26 -3.77 10.67
N GLN A 159 0.62 -4.50 11.74
CA GLN A 159 1.96 -5.07 11.88
C GLN A 159 2.19 -6.18 10.87
N GLU A 160 1.18 -7.04 10.66
CA GLU A 160 1.25 -8.08 9.62
C GLU A 160 1.31 -7.49 8.22
N LEU A 161 0.57 -6.41 7.95
CA LEU A 161 0.62 -5.70 6.67
C LEU A 161 2.03 -5.16 6.39
N ARG A 162 2.73 -4.63 7.41
CA ARG A 162 4.15 -4.23 7.29
C ARG A 162 5.05 -5.44 7.00
N ARG A 163 4.82 -6.58 7.65
CA ARG A 163 5.60 -7.80 7.43
C ARG A 163 5.45 -8.31 5.99
N ILE A 164 4.21 -8.45 5.49
CA ILE A 164 3.97 -8.92 4.13
C ILE A 164 4.39 -7.89 3.08
N TYR A 165 4.31 -6.59 3.38
CA TYR A 165 4.91 -5.58 2.52
C TYR A 165 6.44 -5.73 2.46
N GLY A 166 7.11 -6.02 3.58
CA GLY A 166 8.55 -6.34 3.58
C GLY A 166 8.91 -7.54 2.68
N ILE A 167 8.05 -8.57 2.62
CA ILE A 167 8.20 -9.68 1.67
C ILE A 167 7.99 -9.19 0.24
N HIS A 168 6.90 -8.46 -0.03
CA HIS A 168 6.61 -7.90 -1.35
C HIS A 168 7.78 -7.07 -1.89
N ARG A 169 8.32 -6.15 -1.08
CA ARG A 169 9.49 -5.35 -1.46
C ARG A 169 10.66 -6.23 -1.85
N ARG A 170 11.00 -7.23 -1.03
CA ARG A 170 12.11 -8.15 -1.30
C ARG A 170 11.93 -8.90 -2.62
N LEU A 171 10.72 -9.29 -2.97
CA LEU A 171 10.49 -10.04 -4.22
C LEU A 171 10.38 -9.13 -5.46
N PHE A 172 9.80 -7.94 -5.33
CA PHE A 172 9.38 -7.16 -6.51
C PHE A 172 10.02 -5.77 -6.67
N GLU A 173 10.64 -5.18 -5.64
CA GLU A 173 11.26 -3.84 -5.75
C GLU A 173 12.78 -3.91 -5.96
N VAL A 174 13.28 -3.73 -7.17
CA VAL A 174 14.74 -3.76 -7.44
C VAL A 174 15.47 -2.57 -6.79
N SER A 175 16.63 -2.82 -6.18
CA SER A 175 17.47 -1.76 -5.63
C SER A 175 18.04 -0.87 -6.76
N PRO A 176 18.18 0.45 -6.57
CA PRO A 176 18.85 1.33 -7.55
C PRO A 176 20.19 0.74 -7.97
N ARG A 177 20.52 0.78 -9.28
CA ARG A 177 21.70 0.08 -9.80
C ARG A 177 23.01 0.59 -9.18
N GLU A 178 23.05 1.85 -8.78
CA GLU A 178 24.16 2.48 -8.05
C GLU A 178 24.42 1.86 -6.67
N ASP A 179 23.44 1.19 -6.07
CA ASP A 179 23.58 0.51 -4.78
C ASP A 179 24.09 -0.93 -4.91
N TRP A 180 24.21 -1.44 -6.13
CA TRP A 180 24.67 -2.82 -6.37
C TRP A 180 26.17 -2.94 -6.10
N LEU A 181 26.54 -4.06 -5.50
CA LEU A 181 27.92 -4.31 -5.11
C LEU A 181 28.64 -5.05 -6.26
N PRO A 182 29.84 -4.60 -6.67
CA PRO A 182 30.67 -5.36 -7.61
C PRO A 182 30.93 -6.76 -7.07
N LEU A 183 30.62 -7.78 -7.85
CA LEU A 183 30.69 -9.17 -7.40
C LEU A 183 32.06 -9.74 -7.75
N GLU A 184 33.07 -9.34 -6.99
CA GLU A 184 34.49 -9.65 -7.23
C GLU A 184 35.21 -10.02 -5.92
N GLY A 185 36.41 -10.59 -6.03
CA GLY A 185 37.30 -10.83 -4.89
C GLY A 185 36.68 -11.69 -3.79
N GLU A 186 36.74 -11.20 -2.54
CA GLU A 186 36.21 -11.91 -1.37
C GLU A 186 34.69 -12.09 -1.42
N LEU A 187 33.97 -11.12 -1.98
CA LEU A 187 32.51 -11.20 -2.07
C LEU A 187 32.08 -12.29 -3.07
N ARG A 188 32.79 -12.41 -4.20
CA ARG A 188 32.63 -13.53 -5.14
C ARG A 188 32.78 -14.87 -4.43
N ALA A 189 33.90 -15.05 -3.73
CA ALA A 189 34.20 -16.30 -3.03
C ALA A 189 33.13 -16.64 -1.97
N GLU A 190 32.63 -15.64 -1.22
CA GLU A 190 31.54 -15.82 -0.27
C GLU A 190 30.25 -16.29 -0.96
N VAL A 191 29.86 -15.64 -2.06
CA VAL A 191 28.64 -15.99 -2.79
C VAL A 191 28.75 -17.39 -3.37
N ASP A 192 29.88 -17.75 -3.97
CA ASP A 192 30.10 -19.08 -4.56
C ASP A 192 30.06 -20.18 -3.48
N GLU A 193 30.70 -19.97 -2.32
CA GLU A 193 30.67 -20.92 -1.19
C GLU A 193 29.24 -21.15 -0.68
N ARG A 194 28.45 -20.08 -0.56
CA ARG A 194 27.06 -20.17 -0.10
C ARG A 194 26.17 -20.87 -1.12
N LEU A 195 26.29 -20.53 -2.40
CA LEU A 195 25.53 -21.18 -3.46
C LEU A 195 25.83 -22.69 -3.51
N ALA A 196 27.11 -23.06 -3.44
CA ALA A 196 27.54 -24.45 -3.39
C ALA A 196 26.96 -25.18 -2.15
N GLY A 197 26.96 -24.52 -0.98
CA GLY A 197 26.35 -25.03 0.24
C GLY A 197 24.84 -25.26 0.13
N LEU A 198 24.15 -24.50 -0.72
CA LEU A 198 22.73 -24.65 -1.04
C LEU A 198 22.48 -25.60 -2.23
N GLY A 199 23.53 -26.12 -2.88
CA GLY A 199 23.42 -27.03 -4.02
C GLY A 199 23.16 -26.33 -5.36
N TYR A 200 23.55 -25.06 -5.50
CA TYR A 200 23.41 -24.29 -6.74
C TYR A 200 24.76 -23.93 -7.35
N ASP A 201 24.84 -24.01 -8.69
CA ASP A 201 26.06 -23.71 -9.45
C ASP A 201 26.15 -22.25 -9.92
N SER A 202 25.09 -21.46 -9.77
CA SER A 202 25.08 -20.04 -10.16
C SER A 202 24.07 -19.22 -9.37
N LEU A 203 24.37 -17.92 -9.25
CA LEU A 203 23.49 -16.95 -8.60
C LEU A 203 22.13 -16.85 -9.31
N VAL A 204 22.14 -16.86 -10.65
CA VAL A 204 20.92 -16.83 -11.49
C VAL A 204 20.02 -18.03 -11.20
N ALA A 205 20.60 -19.24 -11.10
CA ALA A 205 19.82 -20.45 -10.86
C ALA A 205 19.16 -20.43 -9.48
N TRP A 206 19.90 -20.02 -8.44
CA TRP A 206 19.36 -19.90 -7.09
C TRP A 206 18.30 -18.79 -7.00
N ALA A 207 18.61 -17.61 -7.53
CA ALA A 207 17.70 -16.47 -7.51
C ALA A 207 16.37 -16.77 -8.22
N GLY A 208 16.39 -17.50 -9.33
CA GLY A 208 15.15 -17.89 -10.02
C GLY A 208 14.26 -18.86 -9.24
N VAL A 209 14.82 -19.65 -8.30
CA VAL A 209 14.01 -20.49 -7.40
C VAL A 209 13.46 -19.68 -6.23
N GLU A 210 14.25 -18.72 -5.73
CA GLU A 210 13.87 -17.85 -4.61
C GLU A 210 13.00 -16.64 -5.02
N ASN A 211 12.61 -16.55 -6.30
CA ASN A 211 11.85 -15.43 -6.89
C ASN A 211 12.57 -14.08 -6.78
N LEU A 212 13.88 -14.08 -7.04
CA LEU A 212 14.77 -12.92 -7.03
C LEU A 212 15.38 -12.66 -8.43
N GLU A 213 14.88 -13.31 -9.48
CA GLU A 213 15.42 -13.21 -10.84
C GLU A 213 15.46 -11.78 -11.39
N GLU A 214 14.47 -10.95 -11.04
CA GLU A 214 14.42 -9.53 -11.45
C GLU A 214 15.52 -8.68 -10.79
N ARG A 215 16.25 -9.23 -9.80
CA ARG A 215 17.37 -8.58 -9.10
C ARG A 215 18.72 -9.16 -9.46
N VAL A 216 18.79 -9.97 -10.50
CA VAL A 216 20.05 -10.52 -11.00
C VAL A 216 20.21 -10.10 -12.46
N ASP A 217 21.31 -9.42 -12.74
CA ASP A 217 21.65 -8.96 -14.08
C ASP A 217 23.06 -9.42 -14.41
N GLY A 218 23.15 -10.69 -14.81
CA GLY A 218 24.41 -11.39 -15.01
C GLY A 218 25.12 -11.71 -13.70
N ASP A 219 26.45 -11.67 -13.75
CA ASP A 219 27.30 -12.07 -12.64
C ASP A 219 28.28 -10.98 -12.21
N ASP A 220 28.31 -9.79 -12.83
CA ASP A 220 29.32 -8.77 -12.51
C ASP A 220 29.01 -7.98 -11.22
N ALA A 221 27.75 -7.99 -10.77
CA ALA A 221 27.31 -7.28 -9.58
C ALA A 221 26.12 -7.98 -8.91
N ILE A 222 25.91 -7.72 -7.63
CA ILE A 222 24.82 -8.30 -6.83
C ILE A 222 23.99 -7.20 -6.15
N ASP A 223 22.67 -7.31 -6.25
CA ASP A 223 21.73 -6.49 -5.48
C ASP A 223 21.93 -6.77 -3.97
N PRO A 224 22.05 -5.75 -3.10
CA PRO A 224 22.23 -5.94 -1.66
C PRO A 224 21.15 -6.84 -1.01
N VAL A 225 19.92 -6.81 -1.52
CA VAL A 225 18.81 -7.65 -1.04
C VAL A 225 19.04 -9.12 -1.40
N VAL A 226 19.57 -9.40 -2.59
CA VAL A 226 19.92 -10.76 -3.03
C VAL A 226 21.03 -11.30 -2.13
N LEU A 227 22.06 -10.48 -1.89
CA LEU A 227 23.17 -10.85 -1.00
C LEU A 227 22.71 -11.13 0.44
N GLU A 228 21.88 -10.26 1.02
CA GLU A 228 21.35 -10.46 2.37
C GLU A 228 20.47 -11.72 2.46
N THR A 229 19.67 -11.98 1.43
CA THR A 229 18.83 -13.17 1.35
C THR A 229 19.69 -14.43 1.27
N LEU A 230 20.73 -14.44 0.43
CA LEU A 230 21.68 -15.55 0.32
C LEU A 230 22.44 -15.79 1.64
N ARG A 231 22.81 -14.71 2.34
CA ARG A 231 23.46 -14.80 3.66
C ARG A 231 22.56 -15.39 4.74
N SER A 232 21.25 -15.20 4.60
CA SER A 232 20.23 -15.67 5.54
C SER A 232 19.67 -17.05 5.21
N ALA A 233 19.93 -17.55 3.99
CA ALA A 233 19.51 -18.87 3.56
C ALA A 233 20.20 -19.96 4.39
N LYS A 234 19.44 -21.00 4.75
CA LYS A 234 19.95 -22.17 5.46
C LYS A 234 20.03 -23.33 4.50
N ALA A 235 21.14 -24.06 4.54
CA ALA A 235 21.30 -25.35 3.89
C ALA A 235 20.40 -26.42 4.53
#